data_AF-A0A5J4YN84-F1
#
_entry.id   AF-A0A5J4YN84-F1
#
_cell.length_a   1.000
_cell.length_b   1.000
_cell.length_c   1.000
_cell.angle_alpha   90.00
_cell.angle_beta   90.00
_cell.angle_gamma   90.00
#
_symmetry.space_group_name_H-M   'P 1'
#
loop_
_entity.id
_entity.type
_entity.pdbx_description
1 polymer ?
#
loop_
_entity_poly.entity_id
_entity_poly.type
_entity_poly.pdbx_seq_one_letter_code
_entity_poly.pdbx_strand_id
1 'polypeptide(L)' 'MDFSSSELQNEVNTTVMATVFELLRTSITGKCFDVCVTRPSSSLSGSEQQCLAKCADRYIEALQVVAKAAVEYDNGSGLQ' A
#
# COMPACT_ATOMS: atom_id res chain seq x y z
N MET A 1 -35.22 14.14 4.16
CA MET A 1 -33.89 13.73 3.67
C MET A 1 -33.57 12.46 4.42
N ASP A 2 -33.94 11.31 3.86
CA ASP A 2 -33.65 10.01 4.46
C ASP A 2 -32.31 9.54 3.91
N PHE A 3 -31.28 9.65 4.73
CA PHE A 3 -29.96 9.10 4.44
C PHE A 3 -30.07 7.58 4.62
N SER A 4 -30.10 6.81 3.54
CA SER A 4 -30.22 5.36 3.61
C SER A 4 -28.95 4.74 4.18
N SER A 5 -29.08 3.70 5.01
CA SER A 5 -27.94 2.90 5.52
C SER A 5 -27.03 2.39 4.39
N SER A 6 -27.58 2.15 3.19
CA SER A 6 -26.80 1.73 2.01
C SER A 6 -25.92 2.86 1.44
N GLU A 7 -26.37 4.11 1.49
CA GLU A 7 -25.60 5.26 1.02
C GLU A 7 -24.45 5.56 1.99
N LEU A 8 -24.66 5.39 3.31
CA LEU A 8 -23.60 5.49 4.32
C LEU A 8 -22.51 4.46 4.05
N GLN A 9 -22.89 3.22 3.84
CA GLN A 9 -21.93 2.14 3.58
C GLN A 9 -21.15 2.40 2.29
N ASN A 10 -21.80 2.90 1.24
CA ASN A 10 -21.12 3.22 -0.01
C ASN A 10 -20.12 4.38 0.14
N GLU A 11 -20.49 5.44 0.87
CA GLU A 11 -19.62 6.58 1.15
C GLU A 11 -18.46 6.20 2.07
N VAL A 12 -18.73 5.43 3.13
CA VAL A 12 -17.71 4.88 4.03
C VAL A 12 -16.73 4.01 3.24
N ASN A 13 -17.23 3.09 2.41
CA ASN A 13 -16.37 2.23 1.59
C ASN A 13 -15.49 3.06 0.64
N THR A 14 -16.08 4.04 -0.05
CA THR A 14 -15.33 4.91 -0.98
C THR A 14 -14.22 5.69 -0.27
N THR A 15 -14.54 6.25 0.89
CA THR A 15 -13.59 7.03 1.71
C THR A 15 -12.47 6.16 2.28
N VAL A 16 -12.82 4.96 2.76
CA VAL A 16 -11.83 3.99 3.27
C VAL A 16 -10.88 3.57 2.17
N MET A 17 -11.38 3.25 0.97
CA MET A 17 -10.51 2.84 -0.15
C MET A 17 -9.57 3.96 -0.58
N ALA A 18 -10.05 5.21 -0.64
CA ALA A 18 -9.19 6.37 -0.93
C ALA A 18 -8.10 6.55 0.12
N THR A 19 -8.45 6.38 1.40
CA THR A 19 -7.49 6.48 2.53
C THR A 19 -6.43 5.37 2.47
N VAL A 20 -6.85 4.13 2.24
CA VAL A 20 -5.94 2.98 2.09
C VAL A 20 -5.00 3.17 0.90
N PHE A 21 -5.52 3.67 -0.22
CA PHE A 21 -4.70 3.98 -1.39
C PHE A 21 -3.64 5.04 -1.10
N GLU A 22 -3.98 6.10 -0.37
CA GLU A 22 -3.02 7.15 -0.02
C GLU A 22 -1.93 6.64 0.94
N LEU A 23 -2.30 5.80 1.91
CA LEU A 23 -1.33 5.16 2.81
C LEU A 23 -0.37 4.25 2.04
N LEU A 24 -0.90 3.46 1.12
CA LEU A 24 -0.09 2.60 0.26
C LEU A 24 0.85 3.43 -0.63
N ARG A 25 0.33 4.48 -1.26
CA ARG A 25 1.09 5.39 -2.11
C ARG A 25 2.25 6.01 -1.33
N THR A 26 1.99 6.55 -0.14
CA THR A 26 3.04 7.17 0.69
C THR A 26 4.09 6.16 1.11
N SER A 27 3.66 4.96 1.53
CA SER A 27 4.56 3.89 1.97
C SER A 27 5.46 3.38 0.85
N ILE A 28 4.89 3.09 -0.33
CA ILE A 28 5.64 2.68 -1.52
C ILE A 28 6.58 3.80 -1.96
N THR A 29 6.10 5.04 -2.01
CA THR A 29 6.91 6.19 -2.44
C THR A 29 8.14 6.34 -1.56
N GLY A 30 7.97 6.37 -0.24
CA GLY A 30 9.09 6.47 0.70
C GLY A 30 10.05 5.29 0.57
N LYS A 31 9.52 4.06 0.69
CA LYS A 31 10.34 2.86 0.70
C LYS A 31 11.11 2.66 -0.61
N CYS A 32 10.44 2.81 -1.75
CA CYS A 32 11.07 2.58 -3.04
C CYS A 32 11.99 3.71 -3.45
N PHE A 33 11.76 4.95 -2.99
CA PHE A 33 12.73 6.03 -3.15
C PHE A 33 14.05 5.69 -2.44
N ASP A 34 13.98 5.34 -1.15
CA ASP A 34 15.16 5.03 -0.33
C ASP A 34 15.99 3.87 -0.89
N VAL A 35 15.32 2.87 -1.47
CA VAL A 35 15.97 1.67 -2.01
C VAL A 35 16.53 1.90 -3.41
N CYS A 36 15.80 2.59 -4.29
CA CYS A 36 16.12 2.64 -5.71
C CYS A 36 16.84 3.92 -6.14
N VAL A 37 16.60 5.05 -5.48
CA VAL A 37 17.13 6.36 -5.90
C VAL A 37 18.40 6.68 -5.11
N THR A 38 19.54 6.18 -5.60
CA THR A 38 20.84 6.35 -4.93
C THR A 38 21.53 7.68 -5.25
N ARG A 39 21.17 8.31 -6.38
CA ARG A 39 21.66 9.64 -6.79
C ARG A 39 20.49 10.49 -7.28
N PRO A 40 19.84 11.24 -6.38
CA PRO A 40 18.71 12.09 -6.74
C PRO A 40 19.08 13.07 -7.87
N SER A 41 18.22 13.15 -8.88
CA SER A 41 18.37 14.01 -10.03
C SER A 41 16.99 14.50 -10.50
N SER A 42 16.93 15.45 -11.44
CA SER A 42 15.67 15.91 -12.02
C SER A 42 14.98 14.86 -12.90
N SER A 43 15.68 13.79 -13.26
CA SER A 43 15.15 12.64 -14.00
C SER A 43 15.59 11.32 -13.38
N LEU A 44 14.81 10.28 -13.64
CA LEU A 44 15.18 8.92 -13.29
C LEU A 44 15.99 8.29 -14.42
N SER A 45 17.10 7.68 -14.07
CA SER A 45 17.82 6.78 -14.98
C SER A 45 16.98 5.55 -15.32
N GLY A 46 17.30 4.86 -16.42
CA GLY A 46 16.60 3.62 -16.80
C GLY A 46 16.70 2.52 -15.73
N SER A 47 17.82 2.45 -15.00
CA SER A 47 18.01 1.53 -13.88
C SER A 47 17.13 1.88 -12.68
N GLU A 48 16.99 3.17 -12.36
CA GLU A 48 16.10 3.63 -11.28
C GLU A 48 14.64 3.34 -11.63
N GLN A 49 14.22 3.62 -12.87
CA GLN A 49 12.87 3.30 -13.35
C GLN A 49 12.57 1.80 -13.23
N GLN A 50 13.49 0.95 -13.69
CA GLN A 50 13.30 -0.50 -13.61
C GLN A 50 13.32 -1.01 -12.17
N CYS A 51 14.14 -0.41 -11.29
CA CYS A 51 14.15 -0.72 -9.87
C CYS A 51 12.82 -0.34 -9.21
N LEU A 52 12.31 0.86 -9.46
CA LEU A 52 11.06 1.35 -8.89
C LEU A 52 9.87 0.48 -9.27
N ALA A 53 9.78 0.06 -10.55
CA ALA A 53 8.75 -0.86 -11.00
C ALA A 53 8.78 -2.18 -10.21
N LYS A 54 9.96 -2.80 -10.13
CA LYS A 54 10.15 -4.05 -9.36
C LYS A 54 9.89 -3.85 -7.86
N CYS A 55 10.30 -2.73 -7.30
CA CYS A 55 10.13 -2.42 -5.88
C CYS A 55 8.65 -2.31 -5.52
N ALA A 56 7.86 -1.59 -6.31
CA ALA A 56 6.43 -1.45 -6.09
C ALA A 56 5.71 -2.81 -6.13
N ASP A 57 5.98 -3.62 -7.16
CA ASP A 57 5.39 -4.97 -7.28
C ASP A 57 5.72 -5.84 -6.07
N ARG A 58 7.00 -5.92 -5.70
CA ARG A 58 7.46 -6.71 -4.55
C ARG A 58 6.93 -6.19 -3.22
N TYR A 59 6.78 -4.88 -3.06
CA TYR A 59 6.24 -4.28 -1.84
C TYR A 59 4.77 -4.66 -1.63
N ILE A 60 3.97 -4.62 -2.70
CA ILE A 60 2.55 -5.00 -2.64
C ILE A 60 2.41 -6.50 -2.32
N GLU A 61 3.19 -7.36 -2.97
CA GLU A 61 3.22 -8.80 -2.66
C GLU A 61 3.59 -9.06 -1.20
N ALA A 62 4.62 -8.39 -0.68
CA ALA A 62 5.02 -8.51 0.71
C ALA A 62 3.91 -8.02 1.65
N LEU A 63 3.25 -6.91 1.32
CA LEU A 63 2.15 -6.37 2.11
C LEU A 63 0.99 -7.37 2.21
N GLN A 64 0.65 -8.08 1.12
CA GLN A 64 -0.40 -9.11 1.16
C GLN A 64 -0.06 -10.25 2.12
N VAL A 65 1.18 -10.74 2.09
CA VAL A 65 1.66 -11.80 2.98
C VAL A 65 1.61 -11.35 4.44
N VAL A 66 2.14 -10.15 4.72
CA VAL A 66 2.17 -9.58 6.08
C VAL A 66 0.75 -9.29 6.58
N ALA A 67 -0.13 -8.72 5.76
CA ALA A 67 -1.50 -8.41 6.13
C ALA A 67 -2.29 -9.68 6.48
N LYS A 68 -2.12 -10.75 5.70
CA LYS A 68 -2.70 -12.06 6.01
C LYS A 68 -2.21 -12.58 7.36
N ALA A 69 -0.90 -12.57 7.59
CA ALA A 69 -0.31 -13.03 8.83
C ALA A 69 -0.75 -12.17 10.04
N ALA A 70 -0.92 -10.86 9.86
CA ALA A 70 -1.39 -9.96 10.91
C ALA A 70 -2.84 -10.26 11.33
N VAL A 71 -3.73 -10.53 10.37
CA VAL A 71 -5.11 -10.95 10.66
C VAL A 71 -5.14 -12.30 11.36
N GLU A 72 -4.29 -13.25 10.95
CA GLU A 72 -4.16 -14.55 11.62
C GLU A 72 -3.63 -14.39 13.05
N TYR A 73 -2.73 -13.44 13.30
CA TYR A 73 -2.23 -13.13 14.64
C TYR A 73 -3.35 -12.57 15.55
N ASP A 74 -4.14 -11.62 15.06
CA ASP A 74 -5.23 -10.99 15.83
C ASP A 74 -6.34 -11.99 16.21
N ASN A 75 -6.54 -13.03 15.41
CA ASN A 75 -7.51 -14.09 15.68
C ASN A 75 -7.03 -15.14 16.72
N GLY A 76 -5.88 -14.91 17.38
CA GLY A 76 -5.39 -15.75 18.48
C GLY A 76 -4.59 -16.98 18.05
N SER A 77 -4.35 -17.16 16.76
CA SER A 77 -3.41 -18.17 16.24
C SER A 77 -1.99 -17.60 16.26
N GLY A 78 -1.39 -17.53 17.45
CA GLY A 78 0.05 -17.33 17.58
C GLY A 78 0.78 -18.40 16.78
N LEU A 79 1.64 -17.97 15.84
CA LEU A 79 2.52 -18.75 14.97
C LEU A 79 2.77 -20.20 15.48
N GLN A 80 2.12 -21.16 14.81
CA GLN A 80 2.57 -22.56 14.73
C GLN A 80 3.18 -22.79 13.36
#